data_AF-A0A670KHI2-F1
#
_entry.id   AF-A0A670KHI2-F1
#
_cell.length_a   1.000
_cell.length_b   1.000
_cell.length_c   1.000
_cell.angle_alpha   90.00
_cell.angle_beta   90.00
_cell.angle_gamma   90.00
#
_symmetry.space_group_name_H-M   'P 1'
#
loop_
_entity.id
_entity.type
_entity.pdbx_description
1 polymer ?
#
loop_
_entity_poly.entity_id
_entity_poly.type
_entity_poly.pdbx_seq_one_letter_code
_entity_poly.pdbx_strand_id
1 'polypeptide(L)'
;MVSLAGGRSLLLMQRISAFVLYRRGISSLFSMPLSPEPAAACRSFPQLVTPWGCQQIRTKARGNEYQPSNLKRKHKHGWIKRIRTRSGIEVILRRMLKGRKSLTH
;
A
#
# COMPACT_ATOMS: atom_id res chain seq x y z
N MET A 1 -31.98 42.43 15.40
CA MET A 1 -32.08 42.06 13.98
C MET A 1 -30.74 42.36 13.33
N VAL A 2 -29.95 41.34 12.97
CA VAL A 2 -28.67 41.55 12.26
C VAL A 2 -28.64 40.62 11.04
N SER A 3 -28.31 41.22 9.90
CA SER A 3 -28.53 40.75 8.53
C SER A 3 -27.83 39.45 8.13
N LEU A 4 -28.53 38.69 7.28
CA LEU A 4 -28.00 37.71 6.33
C LEU A 4 -27.04 38.39 5.32
N ALA A 5 -25.90 37.75 5.03
CA ALA A 5 -25.35 37.59 3.67
C ALA A 5 -24.01 36.83 3.72
N GLY A 6 -24.05 35.51 3.49
CA GLY A 6 -22.86 34.65 3.38
C GLY A 6 -22.89 33.78 2.13
N GLY A 7 -23.36 34.33 1.00
CA GLY A 7 -23.48 33.65 -0.30
C GLY A 7 -22.14 33.42 -1.02
N ARG A 8 -21.22 32.65 -0.42
CA ARG A 8 -19.95 32.26 -1.07
C ARG A 8 -19.59 30.77 -0.93
N SER A 9 -20.53 29.93 -0.51
CA SER A 9 -20.26 28.49 -0.28
C SER A 9 -20.61 27.59 -1.48
N LEU A 10 -21.55 27.99 -2.34
CA LEU A 10 -22.09 27.11 -3.40
C LEU A 10 -21.12 26.84 -4.56
N LEU A 11 -20.26 27.81 -4.93
CA LEU A 11 -19.29 27.62 -6.01
C LEU A 11 -18.10 26.72 -5.60
N LEU A 12 -17.77 26.67 -4.31
CA LEU A 12 -16.71 25.77 -3.82
C LEU A 12 -17.20 24.32 -3.70
N MET A 13 -18.49 24.12 -3.39
CA MET A 13 -19.12 22.79 -3.36
C MET A 13 -19.35 22.21 -4.77
N GLN A 14 -19.58 23.05 -5.79
CA GLN A 14 -19.69 22.58 -7.18
C GLN A 14 -18.36 22.04 -7.73
N ARG A 15 -17.21 22.56 -7.29
CA ARG A 15 -15.88 22.08 -7.73
C ARG A 15 -15.48 20.76 -7.09
N ILE A 16 -15.94 20.47 -5.87
CA ILE A 16 -15.69 19.20 -5.18
C ILE A 16 -16.53 18.07 -5.79
N SER A 17 -17.78 18.33 -6.17
CA SER A 17 -18.65 17.36 -6.87
C SER A 17 -18.07 16.95 -8.23
N ALA A 18 -17.61 17.92 -9.03
CA ALA A 18 -16.99 17.65 -10.33
C ALA A 18 -15.70 16.79 -10.21
N PHE A 19 -14.94 16.97 -9.14
CA PHE A 19 -13.71 16.21 -8.88
C PHE A 19 -13.99 14.75 -8.45
N VAL A 20 -15.08 14.51 -7.72
CA VAL A 20 -15.50 13.15 -7.31
C VAL A 20 -16.13 12.39 -8.48
N LEU A 21 -16.90 13.05 -9.35
CA LEU A 21 -17.51 12.41 -10.52
C LEU A 21 -16.49 12.09 -11.63
N TYR A 22 -15.46 12.91 -11.81
CA TYR A 22 -14.37 12.61 -12.75
C TYR A 22 -13.55 11.38 -12.33
N ARG A 23 -13.37 11.16 -11.02
CA ARG A 23 -12.62 10.01 -10.48
C ARG A 23 -13.42 8.69 -10.50
N ARG A 24 -14.72 8.72 -10.79
CA ARG A 24 -15.60 7.53 -10.85
C ARG A 24 -15.86 7.01 -12.25
N GLY A 25 -15.21 7.55 -13.30
CA GLY A 25 -15.13 6.90 -14.61
C GLY A 25 -16.48 6.58 -15.27
N ILE A 26 -17.51 7.41 -15.05
CA ILE A 26 -18.80 7.27 -15.74
C ILE A 26 -18.82 8.30 -16.87
N SER A 27 -18.09 8.00 -17.94
CA SER A 27 -18.24 8.65 -19.23
C SER A 27 -18.87 7.65 -20.21
N SER A 28 -19.94 8.12 -20.85
CA SER A 28 -20.67 7.56 -21.98
C SER A 28 -21.41 6.22 -21.77
N LEU A 29 -22.65 6.37 -21.32
CA LEU A 29 -23.78 5.64 -21.88
C LEU A 29 -23.88 6.01 -23.37
N PHE A 30 -23.39 5.15 -24.26
CA PHE A 30 -23.79 5.18 -25.67
C PHE A 30 -24.21 3.76 -26.05
N SER A 31 -25.52 3.56 -26.06
CA SER A 31 -26.19 2.39 -26.62
C SER A 31 -26.12 2.45 -28.14
N MET A 32 -25.74 1.35 -28.80
CA MET A 32 -26.69 0.50 -29.54
C MET A 32 -25.97 -0.59 -30.38
N PRO A 33 -26.61 -1.75 -30.58
CA PRO A 33 -26.09 -2.91 -31.31
C PRO A 33 -26.59 -2.93 -32.77
N LEU A 34 -25.81 -3.53 -33.68
CA LEU A 34 -26.29 -3.85 -35.02
C LEU A 34 -25.82 -5.25 -35.46
N SER A 35 -26.79 -6.15 -35.45
CA SER A 35 -27.01 -7.34 -36.29
C SER A 35 -26.10 -8.58 -36.23
N PRO A 36 -26.66 -9.80 -36.48
CA PRO A 36 -26.06 -11.09 -36.18
C PRO A 36 -25.51 -11.85 -37.42
N GLU A 37 -24.41 -12.61 -37.19
CA GLU A 37 -23.93 -13.84 -37.87
C GLU A 37 -23.74 -13.83 -39.42
N PRO A 38 -22.83 -14.65 -40.01
CA PRO A 38 -22.62 -16.05 -39.63
C PRO A 38 -21.17 -16.57 -39.62
N ALA A 39 -21.07 -17.80 -39.11
CA ALA A 39 -20.03 -18.78 -39.41
C ALA A 39 -18.81 -18.81 -38.46
N ALA A 40 -19.03 -19.44 -37.31
CA ALA A 40 -18.34 -20.69 -36.96
C ALA A 40 -17.01 -20.99 -37.69
N ALA A 41 -15.92 -20.35 -37.29
CA ALA A 41 -14.54 -20.85 -37.33
C ALA A 41 -13.71 -19.83 -36.55
N CYS A 42 -13.16 -20.07 -35.36
CA CYS A 42 -12.40 -21.23 -34.94
C CYS A 42 -12.78 -21.54 -33.49
N ARG A 43 -13.58 -22.58 -33.26
CA ARG A 43 -13.62 -23.19 -31.93
C ARG A 43 -12.29 -23.92 -31.73
N SER A 44 -11.74 -23.72 -30.53
CA SER A 44 -10.63 -24.47 -29.95
C SER A 44 -9.36 -24.51 -30.80
N PHE A 45 -8.48 -23.52 -30.61
CA PHE A 45 -7.08 -23.90 -30.44
C PHE A 45 -7.06 -24.83 -29.23
N PRO A 46 -6.72 -26.13 -29.36
CA PRO A 46 -6.32 -26.86 -28.17
C PRO A 46 -5.07 -26.09 -27.70
N GLN A 47 -5.19 -25.40 -26.56
CA GLN A 47 -4.00 -25.06 -25.79
C GLN A 47 -3.32 -26.40 -25.55
N LEU A 48 -2.35 -26.73 -26.41
CA LEU A 48 -1.33 -27.70 -26.11
C LEU A 48 -0.79 -27.25 -24.77
N VAL A 49 -1.18 -27.95 -23.71
CA VAL A 49 -0.62 -27.78 -22.39
C VAL A 49 0.83 -28.22 -22.49
N THR A 50 1.66 -27.33 -23.02
CA THR A 50 3.10 -27.47 -22.95
C THR A 50 3.44 -27.70 -21.48
N PRO A 51 4.18 -28.77 -21.13
CA PRO A 51 4.58 -29.05 -19.74
C PRO A 51 5.42 -27.93 -19.10
N TRP A 52 5.78 -26.93 -19.90
CA TRP A 52 6.60 -25.76 -19.60
C TRP A 52 5.76 -24.49 -19.41
N GLY A 53 4.43 -24.59 -19.53
CA GLY A 53 3.46 -23.49 -19.34
C GLY A 53 3.16 -23.17 -17.88
N CYS A 54 4.02 -23.59 -16.94
CA CYS A 54 3.92 -23.19 -15.55
C CYS A 54 4.19 -21.68 -15.44
N GLN A 55 3.14 -20.86 -15.55
CA GLN A 55 3.24 -19.42 -15.30
C GLN A 55 3.72 -19.24 -13.85
N GLN A 56 4.98 -18.87 -13.68
CA GLN A 56 5.59 -18.72 -12.36
C GLN A 56 4.82 -17.66 -11.56
N ILE A 57 4.14 -18.08 -10.49
CA ILE A 57 3.44 -17.17 -9.58
C ILE A 57 4.51 -16.38 -8.82
N ARG A 58 4.78 -15.15 -9.26
CA ARG A 58 5.69 -14.25 -8.55
C ARG A 58 5.03 -13.81 -7.25
N THR A 59 5.56 -14.25 -6.13
CA THR A 59 5.14 -13.76 -4.81
C THR A 59 5.50 -12.28 -4.65
N LYS A 60 4.76 -11.57 -3.79
CA LYS A 60 5.03 -10.16 -3.48
C LYS A 60 6.47 -10.03 -3.01
N ALA A 61 7.19 -9.03 -3.55
CA ALA A 61 8.53 -8.72 -3.10
C ALA A 61 8.50 -8.35 -1.60
N ARG A 62 9.44 -8.94 -0.86
CA ARG A 62 9.80 -8.54 0.49
C ARG A 62 10.55 -7.20 0.42
N GLY A 63 10.52 -6.39 1.47
CA GLY A 63 11.20 -5.08 1.46
C GLY A 63 10.58 -3.99 2.34
N ASN A 64 9.38 -4.21 2.89
CA ASN A 64 8.73 -3.28 3.81
C ASN A 64 8.84 -3.72 5.29
N GLU A 65 9.76 -4.64 5.61
CA GLU A 65 9.94 -5.19 6.96
C GLU A 65 10.24 -4.13 8.00
N TYR A 66 11.09 -3.16 7.63
CA TYR A 66 11.39 -2.04 8.47
C TYR A 66 10.38 -0.91 8.23
N GLN A 67 9.47 -0.73 9.18
CA GLN A 67 8.66 0.47 9.29
C GLN A 67 9.14 1.30 10.48
N PRO A 68 9.69 2.52 10.25
CA PRO A 68 10.33 3.29 11.30
C PRO A 68 9.30 3.75 12.33
N SER A 69 9.55 3.42 13.59
CA SER A 69 8.75 3.90 14.72
C SER A 69 9.64 4.04 15.95
N ASN A 70 9.76 5.26 16.47
CA ASN A 70 10.65 5.56 17.58
C ASN A 70 10.24 4.83 18.87
N LEU A 71 8.94 4.74 19.15
CA LEU A 71 8.42 4.02 20.30
C LEU A 71 8.84 2.55 20.29
N LYS A 72 8.61 1.85 19.16
CA LYS A 72 9.01 0.43 19.02
C LYS A 72 10.52 0.29 19.11
N ARG A 73 11.29 1.20 18.50
CA ARG A 73 12.76 1.19 18.54
C ARG A 73 13.28 1.28 19.98
N LYS A 74 12.78 2.23 20.78
CA LYS A 74 13.23 2.44 22.17
C LYS A 74 12.74 1.32 23.11
N HIS A 75 11.52 0.80 22.94
CA HIS A 75 11.02 -0.33 23.73
C HIS A 75 11.77 -1.64 23.45
N LYS A 76 12.09 -1.92 22.18
CA LYS A 76 12.75 -3.18 21.80
C LYS A 76 14.26 -3.15 22.01
N HIS A 77 14.90 -2.00 21.79
CA HIS A 77 16.37 -1.93 21.69
C HIS A 77 17.00 -0.81 22.52
N GLY A 78 16.23 -0.10 23.33
CA GLY A 78 16.72 0.96 24.20
C GLY A 78 17.46 0.44 25.43
N TRP A 79 18.12 1.37 26.12
CA TRP A 79 18.92 1.13 27.32
C TRP A 79 18.15 0.41 28.44
N ILE A 80 16.96 0.91 28.80
CA ILE A 80 16.14 0.36 29.88
C ILE A 80 15.82 -1.12 29.64
N LYS A 81 15.53 -1.50 28.39
CA LYS A 81 15.24 -2.89 28.03
C LYS A 81 16.44 -3.81 28.24
N ARG A 82 17.67 -3.29 28.08
CA ARG A 82 18.92 -4.05 28.23
C ARG A 82 19.32 -4.20 29.69
N ILE A 83 19.22 -3.16 30.51
CA ILE A 83 19.58 -3.23 31.93
C ILE A 83 18.61 -4.09 32.75
N ARG A 84 17.35 -4.21 32.32
CA ARG A 84 16.33 -5.00 33.03
C ARG A 84 16.63 -6.51 33.10
N THR A 85 17.46 -7.06 32.20
CA THR A 85 17.76 -8.50 32.19
C THR A 85 19.27 -8.75 32.24
N ARG A 86 19.68 -9.85 32.91
CA ARG A 86 21.10 -10.24 33.01
C ARG A 86 21.74 -10.42 31.63
N SER A 87 21.05 -11.11 30.72
CA SER A 87 21.49 -11.28 29.33
C SER A 87 21.62 -9.96 28.56
N GLY A 88 20.77 -8.97 28.87
CA GLY A 88 20.83 -7.65 28.25
C GLY A 88 22.05 -6.85 28.73
N ILE A 89 22.40 -6.98 30.01
CA ILE A 89 23.61 -6.40 30.60
C ILE A 89 24.87 -7.01 29.94
N GLU A 90 24.92 -8.33 29.76
CA GLU A 90 26.03 -9.01 29.07
C GLU A 90 26.24 -8.52 27.63
N VAL A 91 25.15 -8.19 26.91
CA VAL A 91 25.24 -7.56 25.59
C VAL A 91 25.93 -6.20 25.67
N ILE A 92 25.60 -5.38 26.69
CA ILE A 92 26.23 -4.07 26.88
C ILE A 92 27.73 -4.25 27.18
N LEU A 93 28.09 -5.14 28.11
CA LEU A 93 29.48 -5.40 28.47
C LEU A 93 30.32 -5.81 27.26
N ARG A 94 29.81 -6.73 26.42
CA ARG A 94 30.49 -7.12 25.17
C ARG A 94 30.64 -5.96 24.19
N ARG A 95 29.67 -5.03 24.13
CA ARG A 95 29.76 -3.84 23.27
C ARG A 95 30.77 -2.83 23.80
N MET A 96 30.88 -2.68 25.12
CA MET A 96 31.90 -1.84 25.76
C MET A 96 33.30 -2.41 25.51
N LEU A 97 33.50 -3.70 25.73
CA LEU A 97 34.77 -4.38 25.47
C LEU A 97 35.21 -4.24 24.01
N LYS A 98 34.27 -4.28 23.07
CA LYS A 98 34.54 -4.06 21.64
C LYS A 98 34.78 -2.59 21.28
N GLY A 99 34.48 -1.64 22.16
CA GLY A 99 34.61 -0.20 21.90
C GLY A 99 33.59 0.35 20.90
N ARG A 100 32.34 -0.13 20.92
CA ARG A 100 31.29 0.43 20.03
C ARG A 100 30.93 1.85 20.47
N LYS A 101 30.89 2.80 19.53
CA LYS A 101 30.46 4.19 19.76
C LYS A 101 29.08 4.31 20.40
N SER A 102 28.15 3.43 20.04
CA SER A 102 26.81 3.36 20.64
C SER A 102 26.57 1.99 21.27
N LEU A 103 26.14 1.98 22.53
CA LEU A 103 25.84 0.75 23.26
C LEU A 103 24.39 0.28 23.02
N THR A 104 23.45 1.21 22.93
CA THR A 104 22.03 0.93 22.66
C THR A 104 21.42 2.00 21.74
N HIS A 105 20.17 1.80 21.36
CA HIS A 105 19.35 2.77 20.63
C HIS A 105 18.78 3.86 21.53
#